data_AF-A0A9D5Z0S9-F1
#
_entry.id   AF-A0A9D5Z0S9-F1
#
_cell.length_a   1.000
_cell.length_b   1.000
_cell.length_c   1.000
_cell.angle_alpha   90.00
_cell.angle_beta   90.00
_cell.angle_gamma   90.00
#
_symmetry.space_group_name_H-M   'P 1'
#
loop_
_entity.id
_entity.type
_entity.pdbx_description
1 polymer ?
#
loop_
_entity_poly.entity_id
_entity_poly.type
_entity_poly.pdbx_seq_one_letter_code
_entity_poly.pdbx_strand_id
1 'polypeptide(L)'
;MTTSLPDHLVSLASRPGGVVLAAQLPRPLLRTALSQGLLEKVRRGAYRLRSSDEPAVGHALDRLRAVAHVEAVSRQLRSPFVLSQDSAALVWDLPLWRSPDRVHVVQRHRPGAPGEGADLVRHQSLLGPTDTAVRLGYPVTSFARTVVDCARTLPALDGLVVVDAALRRGLRVEHLHASSTGSGTGEGPRGHERSWRSAPQGRSHPASRRSGSTCCVVACPCRPRRSRSPPGSGRSGPTWAGRGGGPWSSSTGS
;
A
#
# COMPACT_ATOMS: atom_id res chain seq x y z
N MET A 1 25.71 -13.85 -25.82
CA MET A 1 24.68 -14.55 -25.03
C MET A 1 23.46 -13.65 -24.98
N THR A 2 22.38 -14.02 -25.66
CA THR A 2 21.14 -13.22 -25.68
C THR A 2 20.41 -13.45 -24.36
N THR A 3 20.46 -12.48 -23.46
CA THR A 3 19.69 -12.53 -22.20
C THR A 3 18.21 -12.69 -22.53
N SER A 4 17.55 -13.69 -21.94
CA SER A 4 16.12 -13.91 -22.13
C SER A 4 15.35 -12.67 -21.66
N LEU A 5 14.25 -12.30 -22.33
CA LEU A 5 13.46 -11.12 -21.97
C LEU A 5 13.06 -11.10 -20.48
N PRO A 6 12.61 -12.22 -19.86
CA PRO A 6 12.38 -12.30 -18.42
C PRO A 6 13.61 -11.93 -17.57
N ASP A 7 14.79 -12.48 -17.89
CA ASP A 7 16.02 -12.22 -17.13
C ASP A 7 16.44 -10.74 -17.22
N HIS A 8 16.29 -10.15 -18.40
CA HIS A 8 16.57 -8.72 -18.61
C HIS A 8 15.59 -7.83 -17.82
N LEU A 9 14.31 -8.20 -17.78
CA LEU A 9 13.30 -7.48 -16.98
C LEU A 9 13.57 -7.62 -15.48
N VAL A 10 13.91 -8.81 -14.99
CA VAL A 10 14.28 -9.06 -13.60
C VAL A 10 15.48 -8.21 -13.20
N SER A 11 16.51 -8.15 -14.06
CA SER A 11 17.68 -7.28 -13.83
C SER A 11 17.28 -5.81 -13.71
N LEU A 12 16.40 -5.30 -14.58
CA LEU A 12 15.92 -3.92 -14.51
C LEU A 12 15.02 -3.64 -13.30
N ALA A 13 14.31 -4.67 -12.83
CA ALA A 13 13.37 -4.63 -11.72
C ALA A 13 13.99 -5.03 -10.37
N SER A 14 15.32 -5.04 -10.24
CA SER A 14 16.04 -5.49 -9.02
C SER A 14 15.77 -4.64 -7.75
N ARG A 15 15.05 -3.52 -7.87
CA ARG A 15 14.69 -2.66 -6.73
C ARG A 15 13.39 -3.14 -6.06
N PRO A 16 13.13 -2.75 -4.80
CA PRO A 16 12.01 -3.30 -4.02
C PRO A 16 10.62 -3.15 -4.66
N GLY A 17 10.40 -2.11 -5.48
CA GLY A 17 9.13 -1.88 -6.17
C GLY A 17 9.05 -2.56 -7.53
N GLY A 18 10.08 -3.30 -7.98
CA GLY A 18 10.05 -4.05 -9.22
C GLY A 18 9.83 -3.19 -10.47
N VAL A 19 10.24 -1.90 -10.43
CA VAL A 19 9.88 -0.95 -11.49
C VAL A 19 10.86 -0.99 -12.66
N VAL A 20 10.31 -0.96 -13.86
CA VAL A 20 11.03 -0.75 -15.12
C VAL A 20 10.52 0.53 -15.77
N LEU A 21 11.42 1.44 -16.13
CA LEU A 21 11.05 2.66 -16.85
C LEU A 21 10.95 2.37 -18.34
N ALA A 22 9.98 3.00 -19.01
CA ALA A 22 9.80 2.88 -20.45
C ALA A 22 11.07 3.23 -21.24
N ALA A 23 11.86 4.20 -20.74
CA ALA A 23 13.10 4.62 -21.36
C ALA A 23 14.23 3.57 -21.30
N GLN A 24 14.10 2.55 -20.44
CA GLN A 24 15.08 1.45 -20.30
C GLN A 24 14.79 0.27 -21.22
N LEU A 25 13.65 0.29 -21.92
CA LEU A 25 13.23 -0.80 -22.81
C LEU A 25 12.94 -0.27 -24.22
N PRO A 26 13.43 -0.94 -25.27
CA PRO A 26 12.93 -0.74 -26.62
C PRO A 26 11.40 -0.92 -26.68
N ARG A 27 10.72 -0.07 -27.44
CA ARG A 27 9.25 -0.11 -27.59
C ARG A 27 8.70 -1.50 -27.97
N PRO A 28 9.33 -2.28 -28.87
CA PRO A 28 8.85 -3.62 -29.20
C PRO A 28 8.88 -4.58 -27.99
N LEU A 29 9.93 -4.54 -27.18
CA LEU A 29 10.04 -5.40 -25.99
C LEU A 29 9.03 -4.99 -24.91
N LEU A 30 8.84 -3.69 -24.71
CA LEU A 30 7.81 -3.19 -23.80
C LEU A 30 6.41 -3.66 -24.21
N ARG A 31 6.06 -3.57 -25.50
CA ARG A 31 4.76 -4.05 -26.02
C ARG A 31 4.59 -5.55 -25.80
N THR A 32 5.63 -6.33 -26.07
CA THR A 32 5.63 -7.79 -25.91
C THR A 32 5.43 -8.18 -24.45
N ALA A 33 6.18 -7.55 -23.54
CA ALA A 33 6.07 -7.80 -22.10
C ALA A 33 4.69 -7.41 -21.53
N LEU A 34 4.08 -6.35 -22.04
CA LEU A 34 2.71 -5.97 -21.68
C LEU A 34 1.67 -6.97 -22.22
N SER A 35 1.79 -7.41 -23.48
CA SER A 35 0.86 -8.41 -24.04
C SER A 35 0.96 -9.78 -23.36
N GLN A 36 2.13 -10.12 -22.84
CA GLN A 36 2.37 -11.34 -22.07
C GLN A 36 1.96 -11.20 -20.59
N GLY A 37 1.50 -10.02 -20.15
CA GLY A 37 1.11 -9.78 -18.76
C GLY A 37 2.28 -9.82 -17.77
N LEU A 38 3.53 -9.69 -18.25
CA LEU A 38 4.74 -9.62 -17.42
C LEU A 38 4.91 -8.25 -16.78
N LEU A 39 4.40 -7.20 -17.43
CA LEU A 39 4.44 -5.84 -16.91
C LEU A 39 3.04 -5.31 -16.61
N GLU A 40 2.90 -4.65 -15.47
CA GLU A 40 1.73 -3.88 -15.08
C GLU A 40 2.04 -2.39 -15.17
N LYS A 41 1.13 -1.58 -15.74
CA LYS A 41 1.32 -0.13 -15.78
C LYS A 41 1.13 0.48 -14.40
N VAL A 42 2.16 1.17 -13.90
CA VAL A 42 2.10 1.92 -12.63
C VAL A 42 1.71 3.36 -12.90
N ARG A 43 2.44 4.01 -13.80
CA ARG A 43 2.17 5.39 -14.24
C ARG A 43 2.72 5.62 -15.65
N ARG A 44 2.55 6.82 -16.19
CA ARG A 44 3.12 7.16 -17.50
C ARG A 44 4.63 6.94 -17.48
N GLY A 45 5.11 6.07 -18.37
CA GLY A 45 6.54 5.81 -18.53
C GLY A 45 7.17 4.90 -17.46
N ALA A 46 6.38 4.27 -16.57
CA ALA A 46 6.89 3.33 -15.59
C ALA A 46 5.92 2.15 -15.38
N TYR A 47 6.51 0.96 -15.31
CA TYR A 47 5.81 -0.32 -15.26
C TYR A 47 6.40 -1.18 -14.15
N ARG A 48 5.59 -2.03 -13.52
CA ARG A 48 6.02 -2.98 -12.49
C ARG A 48 6.11 -4.37 -13.08
N LEU A 49 7.17 -5.10 -12.77
CA LEU A 49 7.26 -6.53 -13.07
C LEU A 49 6.26 -7.30 -12.20
N ARG A 50 5.44 -8.12 -12.86
CA ARG A 50 4.54 -9.06 -12.18
C ARG A 50 5.28 -10.35 -11.89
N SER A 51 5.17 -10.83 -10.66
CA SER A 51 5.65 -12.15 -10.29
C SER A 51 4.54 -13.18 -10.45
N SER A 52 4.87 -14.42 -10.80
CA SER A 52 3.91 -15.54 -10.77
C SER A 52 3.35 -15.79 -9.36
N ASP A 53 4.13 -15.44 -8.34
CA ASP A 53 3.83 -15.77 -6.94
C ASP A 53 3.11 -14.61 -6.22
N GLU A 54 2.77 -13.55 -6.94
CA GLU A 54 2.10 -12.38 -6.35
C GLU A 54 0.62 -12.68 -6.03
N PRO A 55 0.07 -12.13 -4.93
CA PRO A 55 -1.34 -12.30 -4.60
C PRO A 55 -2.22 -11.71 -5.69
N ALA A 56 -3.27 -12.43 -6.08
CA ALA A 56 -4.16 -12.02 -7.17
C ALA A 56 -4.99 -10.76 -6.84
N VAL A 57 -5.40 -10.59 -5.58
CA VAL A 57 -6.21 -9.46 -5.09
C VAL A 57 -5.96 -9.20 -3.60
N GLY A 58 -6.35 -8.00 -3.14
CA GLY A 58 -6.39 -7.64 -1.72
C GLY A 58 -5.20 -6.79 -1.26
N HIS A 59 -5.17 -6.51 0.05
CA HIS A 59 -4.25 -5.54 0.65
C HIS A 59 -2.76 -5.78 0.34
N ALA A 60 -2.33 -7.03 0.20
CA ALA A 60 -0.94 -7.34 -0.13
C ALA A 60 -0.58 -6.89 -1.56
N LEU A 61 -1.47 -7.10 -2.55
CA LEU A 61 -1.26 -6.62 -3.91
C LEU A 61 -1.32 -5.09 -3.97
N ASP A 62 -2.28 -4.48 -3.27
CA ASP A 62 -2.42 -3.02 -3.24
C ASP A 62 -1.17 -2.36 -2.64
N ARG A 63 -0.59 -3.00 -1.62
CA ARG A 63 0.69 -2.59 -1.05
C ARG A 63 1.84 -2.69 -2.05
N LEU A 64 1.95 -3.79 -2.79
CA LEU A 64 2.97 -3.95 -3.84
C LEU A 64 2.85 -2.86 -4.92
N ARG A 65 1.62 -2.57 -5.36
CA ARG A 65 1.34 -1.49 -6.30
C ARG A 65 1.74 -0.13 -5.75
N ALA A 66 1.42 0.16 -4.49
CA ALA A 66 1.75 1.43 -3.87
C ALA A 66 3.28 1.61 -3.69
N VAL A 67 4.00 0.55 -3.33
CA VAL A 67 5.49 0.58 -3.27
C VAL A 67 6.09 0.80 -4.66
N ALA A 68 5.57 0.12 -5.69
CA ALA A 68 5.99 0.35 -7.06
C ALA A 68 5.69 1.78 -7.53
N HIS A 69 4.59 2.38 -7.09
CA HIS A 69 4.24 3.76 -7.40
C HIS A 69 5.22 4.76 -6.75
N VAL A 70 5.57 4.56 -5.48
CA VAL A 70 6.61 5.33 -4.79
C VAL A 70 7.94 5.23 -5.52
N GLU A 71 8.36 4.02 -5.93
CA GLU A 71 9.59 3.84 -6.69
C GLU A 71 9.54 4.56 -8.05
N ALA A 72 8.45 4.38 -8.80
CA ALA A 72 8.28 4.97 -10.13
C ALA A 72 8.35 6.50 -10.06
N VAL A 73 7.66 7.12 -9.10
CA VAL A 73 7.73 8.57 -8.87
C VAL A 73 9.14 8.99 -8.50
N SER A 74 9.75 8.30 -7.54
CA SER A 74 11.10 8.63 -7.04
C SER A 74 12.15 8.61 -8.15
N ARG A 75 12.06 7.66 -9.09
CA ARG A 75 12.99 7.54 -10.23
C ARG A 75 12.74 8.54 -11.35
N GLN A 76 11.54 9.11 -11.43
CA GLN A 76 11.15 10.07 -12.47
C GLN A 76 11.26 11.52 -12.01
N LEU A 77 11.32 11.77 -10.70
CA LEU A 77 11.56 13.10 -10.15
C LEU A 77 13.00 13.54 -10.41
N ARG A 78 13.15 14.75 -10.96
CA ARG A 78 14.45 15.36 -11.27
C ARG A 78 14.93 16.31 -10.17
N SER A 79 14.01 16.93 -9.45
CA SER A 79 14.33 17.85 -8.37
C SER A 79 14.47 17.10 -7.05
N PRO A 80 15.33 17.54 -6.12
CA PRO A 80 15.42 16.98 -4.79
C PRO A 80 14.05 16.92 -4.11
N PHE A 81 13.78 15.82 -3.43
CA PHE A 81 12.52 15.57 -2.76
C PHE A 81 12.74 14.75 -1.49
N VAL A 82 11.75 14.77 -0.60
CA VAL A 82 11.67 13.89 0.56
C VAL A 82 10.28 13.25 0.55
N LEU A 83 10.18 11.93 0.57
CA LEU A 83 8.89 11.24 0.72
C LEU A 83 8.30 11.57 2.10
N SER A 84 6.98 11.75 2.16
CA SER A 84 6.27 12.18 3.37
C SER A 84 4.95 11.45 3.53
N GLN A 85 4.31 11.61 4.70
CA GLN A 85 2.98 11.07 5.00
C GLN A 85 2.87 9.56 4.70
N ASP A 86 1.77 9.10 4.13
CA ASP A 86 1.51 7.70 3.76
C ASP A 86 2.60 7.10 2.85
N SER A 87 3.19 7.89 1.96
CA SER A 87 4.30 7.46 1.09
C SER A 87 5.57 7.18 1.89
N ALA A 88 5.88 8.00 2.90
CA ALA A 88 6.97 7.71 3.83
C ALA A 88 6.61 6.51 4.73
N ALA A 89 5.36 6.42 5.19
CA ALA A 89 4.91 5.31 6.03
C ALA A 89 5.08 3.95 5.32
N LEU A 90 4.78 3.87 4.01
CA LEU A 90 5.06 2.69 3.19
C LEU A 90 6.54 2.30 3.21
N VAL A 91 7.45 3.27 3.05
CA VAL A 91 8.89 3.02 3.03
C VAL A 91 9.43 2.65 4.42
N TRP A 92 8.81 3.14 5.49
CA TRP A 92 9.05 2.71 6.87
C TRP A 92 8.42 1.35 7.21
N ASP A 93 7.80 0.69 6.24
CA ASP A 93 7.10 -0.58 6.42
C ASP A 93 5.98 -0.46 7.48
N LEU A 94 5.37 0.71 7.64
CA LEU A 94 4.24 0.89 8.55
C LEU A 94 2.96 0.37 7.88
N PRO A 95 2.05 -0.27 8.65
CA PRO A 95 0.76 -0.68 8.12
C PRO A 95 -0.09 0.56 7.81
N LEU A 96 -0.77 0.52 6.67
CA LEU A 96 -1.76 1.50 6.27
C LEU A 96 -3.10 0.80 6.12
N TRP A 97 -4.16 1.42 6.63
CA TRP A 97 -5.52 0.89 6.51
C TRP A 97 -5.97 0.85 5.04
N ARG A 98 -5.68 1.92 4.31
CA ARG A 98 -5.89 2.05 2.86
C ARG A 98 -4.57 2.25 2.15
N SER A 99 -4.42 1.60 1.00
CA SER A 99 -3.26 1.82 0.13
C SER A 99 -3.34 3.22 -0.47
N PRO A 100 -2.25 3.99 -0.49
CA PRO A 100 -2.26 5.33 -1.02
C PRO A 100 -2.31 5.31 -2.56
N ASP A 101 -3.22 6.10 -3.12
CA ASP A 101 -3.38 6.25 -4.58
C ASP A 101 -2.43 7.31 -5.18
N ARG A 102 -1.78 8.08 -4.30
CA ARG A 102 -0.90 9.20 -4.68
C ARG A 102 0.39 9.11 -3.89
N VAL A 103 1.47 9.58 -4.52
CA VAL A 103 2.77 9.71 -3.84
C VAL A 103 2.91 11.12 -3.27
N HIS A 104 3.24 11.22 -2.00
CA HIS A 104 3.36 12.47 -1.25
C HIS A 104 4.83 12.82 -1.03
N VAL A 105 5.26 13.97 -1.56
CA VAL A 105 6.64 14.47 -1.45
C VAL A 105 6.68 15.88 -0.88
N VAL A 106 7.72 16.17 -0.11
CA VAL A 106 8.11 17.54 0.26
C VAL A 106 9.20 18.01 -0.69
N GLN A 107 9.03 19.20 -1.26
CA GLN A 107 10.04 19.87 -2.09
C GLN A 107 10.22 21.31 -1.64
N ARG A 108 11.48 21.78 -1.57
CA ARG A 108 11.80 23.16 -1.18
C ARG A 108 11.33 24.20 -2.20
N HIS A 109 11.36 23.84 -3.48
CA HIS A 109 10.99 24.73 -4.57
C HIS A 109 9.82 24.16 -5.35
N ARG A 110 8.88 25.03 -5.74
CA ARG A 110 7.80 24.67 -6.65
C ARG A 110 8.43 24.46 -8.04
N PRO A 111 8.27 23.28 -8.67
CA PRO A 111 8.69 23.13 -10.06
C PRO A 111 7.96 24.18 -10.92
N GLY A 112 8.67 24.78 -11.88
CA GLY A 112 8.13 25.86 -12.73
C GLY A 112 6.94 25.45 -13.64
N ALA A 113 6.60 24.16 -13.68
CA ALA A 113 5.41 23.66 -14.34
C ALA A 113 4.59 22.81 -13.36
N PRO A 114 3.24 22.89 -13.38
CA PRO A 114 2.39 21.89 -12.76
C PRO A 114 2.77 20.53 -13.35
N GLY A 115 3.43 19.67 -12.58
CA GLY A 115 3.62 18.29 -13.01
C GLY A 115 2.25 17.64 -13.05
N GLU A 116 1.74 17.35 -14.25
CA GLU A 116 0.44 16.76 -14.59
C GLU A 116 0.23 15.32 -14.06
N GLY A 117 0.57 15.06 -12.81
CA GLY A 117 0.30 13.80 -12.14
C GLY A 117 -0.82 13.97 -11.14
N ALA A 118 -2.04 13.52 -11.47
CA ALA A 118 -3.08 13.27 -10.46
C ALA A 118 -2.60 12.30 -9.35
N ASP A 119 -1.49 11.63 -9.60
CA ASP A 119 -0.86 10.58 -8.83
C ASP A 119 0.32 11.07 -7.94
N LEU A 120 0.62 12.38 -7.91
CA LEU A 120 1.74 12.97 -7.14
C LEU A 120 1.33 14.27 -6.45
N VAL A 121 1.40 14.28 -5.12
CA VAL A 121 1.14 15.44 -4.27
C VAL A 121 2.45 16.04 -3.79
N ARG A 122 2.60 17.36 -3.95
CA ARG A 122 3.78 18.12 -3.53
C ARG A 122 3.43 19.04 -2.39
N HIS A 123 4.15 18.89 -1.29
CA HIS A 123 4.05 19.72 -0.11
C HIS A 123 5.23 20.68 -0.02
N GLN A 124 4.97 21.83 0.57
CA GLN A 124 6.00 22.77 0.98
C GLN A 124 6.07 22.73 2.49
N SER A 125 7.18 22.22 3.03
CA SER A 125 7.44 22.18 4.46
C SER A 125 8.92 22.42 4.68
N LEU A 126 9.24 23.19 5.72
CA LEU A 126 10.61 23.33 6.20
C LEU A 126 10.96 22.05 6.97
N LEU A 127 11.85 21.25 6.40
CA LEU A 127 12.39 20.05 7.04
C LEU A 127 13.79 20.36 7.55
N GLY A 128 13.97 20.25 8.87
CA GLY A 128 15.27 20.31 9.51
C GLY A 128 16.07 19.01 9.30
N PRO A 129 17.35 18.99 9.67
CA PRO A 129 18.19 17.79 9.54
C PRO A 129 17.60 16.56 10.24
N THR A 130 16.96 16.75 11.40
CA THR A 130 16.33 15.69 12.21
C THR A 130 14.95 15.26 11.70
N ASP A 131 14.35 16.03 10.78
CA ASP A 131 13.06 15.70 10.17
C ASP A 131 13.19 14.74 8.99
N THR A 132 14.41 14.39 8.59
CA THR A 132 14.68 13.57 7.41
C THR A 132 15.54 12.36 7.75
N ALA A 133 15.40 11.31 6.96
CA ALA A 133 16.22 10.11 7.02
C ALA A 133 16.33 9.49 5.62
N VAL A 134 17.22 8.50 5.47
CA VAL A 134 17.30 7.66 4.28
C VAL A 134 16.87 6.25 4.66
N ARG A 135 15.88 5.70 3.95
CA ARG A 135 15.37 4.35 4.17
C ARG A 135 15.18 3.66 2.84
N LEU A 136 15.72 2.45 2.69
CA LEU A 136 15.71 1.68 1.43
C LEU A 136 16.25 2.49 0.22
N GLY A 137 17.17 3.42 0.46
CA GLY A 137 17.74 4.31 -0.55
C GLY A 137 16.84 5.49 -0.96
N TYR A 138 15.71 5.71 -0.28
CA TYR A 138 14.84 6.86 -0.50
C TYR A 138 15.03 7.92 0.59
N PRO A 139 15.09 9.21 0.23
CA PRO A 139 14.94 10.30 1.18
C PRO A 139 13.49 10.32 1.70
N VAL A 140 13.32 10.18 3.00
CA VAL A 140 12.01 10.10 3.69
C VAL A 140 12.00 11.04 4.88
N THR A 141 10.80 11.46 5.31
CA THR A 141 10.65 12.08 6.63
C THR A 141 11.10 11.11 7.71
N SER A 142 11.65 11.62 8.81
CA SER A 142 12.09 10.80 9.94
C SER A 142 10.92 9.98 10.48
N PHE A 143 11.20 8.90 11.20
CA PHE A 143 10.16 7.98 11.65
C PHE A 143 9.10 8.68 12.51
N ALA A 144 9.54 9.45 13.52
CA ALA A 144 8.64 10.23 14.37
C ALA A 144 7.84 11.28 13.58
N ARG A 145 8.51 12.03 12.68
CA ARG A 145 7.85 13.02 11.84
C ARG A 145 6.78 12.41 10.93
N THR A 146 7.09 11.25 10.33
CA THR A 146 6.15 10.51 9.49
C THR A 146 4.89 10.13 10.27
N VAL A 147 5.06 9.60 11.48
CA VAL A 147 3.93 9.20 12.33
C VAL A 147 3.06 10.40 12.70
N VAL A 148 3.68 11.53 13.09
CA VAL A 148 2.97 12.78 13.38
C VAL A 148 2.24 13.29 12.14
N ASP A 149 2.89 13.35 10.98
CA ASP A 149 2.27 13.83 9.74
C ASP A 149 1.07 12.95 9.35
N CYS A 150 1.22 11.61 9.39
CA CYS A 150 0.13 10.67 9.15
C CYS A 150 -1.03 10.87 10.13
N ALA A 151 -0.76 11.00 11.42
CA ALA A 151 -1.79 11.23 12.43
C ALA A 151 -2.57 12.54 12.21
N ARG A 152 -1.91 13.57 11.63
CA ARG A 152 -2.52 14.87 11.36
C ARG A 152 -3.32 14.93 10.06
N THR A 153 -2.94 14.14 9.05
CA THR A 153 -3.50 14.30 7.71
C THR A 153 -4.35 13.14 7.23
N LEU A 154 -4.21 11.95 7.82
CA LEU A 154 -5.06 10.81 7.51
C LEU A 154 -6.38 10.88 8.29
N PRO A 155 -7.45 10.23 7.80
CA PRO A 155 -8.65 9.97 8.60
C PRO A 155 -8.28 9.29 9.92
N ALA A 156 -9.02 9.59 10.99
CA ALA A 156 -8.65 9.22 12.36
C ALA A 156 -8.31 7.72 12.54
N LEU A 157 -9.09 6.82 11.93
CA LEU A 157 -8.83 5.37 12.00
C LEU A 157 -7.55 4.96 11.27
N ASP A 158 -7.32 5.50 10.08
CA ASP A 158 -6.12 5.24 9.28
C ASP A 158 -4.86 5.76 9.99
N GLY A 159 -4.93 6.97 10.58
CA GLY A 159 -3.86 7.54 11.39
C GLY A 159 -3.57 6.71 12.64
N LEU A 160 -4.60 6.20 13.31
CA LEU A 160 -4.45 5.36 14.50
C LEU A 160 -3.68 4.07 14.20
N VAL A 161 -3.93 3.41 13.06
CA VAL A 161 -3.19 2.21 12.63
C VAL A 161 -1.68 2.48 12.54
N VAL A 162 -1.31 3.64 11.98
CA VAL A 162 0.10 4.05 11.85
C VAL A 162 0.72 4.32 13.22
N VAL A 163 0.02 5.07 14.08
CA VAL A 163 0.50 5.42 15.43
C VAL A 163 0.67 4.17 16.28
N ASP A 164 -0.34 3.31 16.32
CA ASP A 164 -0.34 2.06 17.10
C ASP A 164 0.81 1.12 16.67
N ALA A 165 1.05 0.99 15.37
CA ALA A 165 2.20 0.25 14.86
C ALA A 165 3.54 0.88 15.24
N ALA A 166 3.64 2.21 15.24
CA ALA A 166 4.85 2.90 15.65
C ALA A 166 5.13 2.76 17.15
N LEU A 167 4.10 2.83 18.01
CA LEU A 167 4.22 2.61 19.44
C LEU A 167 4.69 1.18 19.74
N ARG A 168 4.13 0.16 19.05
CA ARG A 168 4.61 -1.23 19.15
C ARG A 168 6.07 -1.40 18.73
N ARG A 169 6.58 -0.55 17.84
CA ARG A 169 7.99 -0.52 17.41
C ARG A 169 8.89 0.30 18.34
N GLY A 170 8.37 0.74 19.49
CA GLY A 170 9.15 1.43 20.53
C GLY A 170 9.20 2.95 20.37
N LEU A 171 8.39 3.55 19.50
CA LEU A 171 8.23 5.00 19.49
C LEU A 171 7.60 5.43 20.82
N ARG A 172 8.26 6.33 21.53
CA ARG A 172 7.71 6.90 22.76
C ARG A 172 6.94 8.17 22.47
N VAL A 173 5.87 8.39 23.22
CA VAL A 173 4.91 9.50 22.99
C VAL A 173 5.59 10.86 23.14
N GLU A 174 6.61 10.96 23.99
CA GLU A 174 7.36 12.19 24.24
C GLU A 174 8.07 12.69 22.97
N HIS A 175 8.50 11.77 22.08
CA HIS A 175 9.11 12.13 20.80
C HIS A 175 8.09 12.68 19.80
N LEU A 176 6.81 12.32 19.91
CA LEU A 176 5.75 12.88 19.06
C LEU A 176 5.49 14.36 19.40
N HIS A 177 5.54 14.70 20.70
CA HIS A 177 5.37 16.07 21.16
C HIS A 177 6.51 16.99 20.70
N ALA A 178 7.76 16.55 20.82
CA ALA A 178 8.91 17.33 20.37
C ALA A 178 8.90 17.64 18.86
N SER A 179 8.43 16.69 18.04
CA SER A 179 8.26 16.91 16.59
C SER A 179 7.08 17.82 16.23
N SER A 180 6.09 17.95 17.12
CA SER A 180 4.91 18.80 16.89
C SER A 180 5.16 20.29 17.20
N THR A 181 6.08 20.59 18.11
CA THR A 181 6.40 21.96 18.55
C THR A 181 7.40 22.68 17.65
N GLY A 182 8.21 21.94 16.87
CA GLY A 182 9.18 22.50 15.92
C GLY A 182 8.59 22.87 14.55
N SER A 183 7.39 22.37 14.22
CA SER A 183 6.65 22.82 13.03
C SER A 183 6.03 24.18 13.32
N GLY A 184 6.79 25.24 13.06
CA GLY A 184 6.33 26.63 13.15
C GLY A 184 4.96 26.80 12.50
N THR A 185 4.18 27.72 13.07
CA THR A 185 2.84 28.15 12.66
C THR A 185 2.77 28.55 11.19
N GLY A 186 2.73 27.55 10.31
CA GLY A 186 2.30 27.65 8.93
C GLY A 186 0.88 27.12 8.86
N GLU A 187 -0.02 27.97 8.39
CA GLU A 187 -1.44 27.70 8.21
C GLU A 187 -1.72 26.27 7.74
N GLY A 188 -2.68 25.62 8.40
CA GLY A 188 -3.14 24.28 8.03
C GLY A 188 -3.60 24.21 6.57
N PRO A 189 -3.71 23.00 6.00
CA PRO A 189 -4.05 22.83 4.60
C PRO A 189 -5.46 23.38 4.31
N ARG A 190 -5.54 24.59 3.75
CA ARG A 190 -6.71 25.09 3.02
C ARG A 190 -6.78 24.32 1.70
N GLY A 191 -7.39 23.15 1.73
CA GLY A 191 -7.54 22.35 0.51
C GLY A 191 -7.92 20.90 0.73
N HIS A 192 -9.01 20.65 1.46
CA HIS A 192 -9.93 19.51 1.24
C HIS A 192 -11.14 19.64 2.17
N GLU A 193 -11.78 20.80 2.15
CA GLU A 193 -12.99 21.05 2.94
C GLU A 193 -14.24 20.77 2.08
N ARG A 194 -14.57 19.49 1.92
CA ARG A 194 -15.91 19.02 1.57
C ARG A 194 -16.09 17.62 2.16
N SER A 195 -16.41 17.54 3.46
CA SER A 195 -17.11 16.41 4.11
C SER A 195 -17.33 16.56 5.63
N TRP A 196 -16.97 17.69 6.26
CA TRP A 196 -17.03 17.82 7.73
C TRP A 196 -18.24 18.60 8.29
N ARG A 197 -19.37 18.64 7.58
CA ARG A 197 -20.65 19.07 8.20
C ARG A 197 -21.56 17.87 8.33
N SER A 198 -21.48 17.21 9.49
CA SER A 198 -22.60 16.61 10.26
C SER A 198 -22.05 15.66 11.33
N ALA A 199 -21.48 16.21 12.40
CA ALA A 199 -21.41 15.52 13.69
C ALA A 199 -21.83 16.53 14.75
N PRO A 200 -22.97 16.35 15.44
CA PRO A 200 -23.38 17.28 16.48
C PRO A 200 -22.35 17.27 17.62
N GLN A 201 -21.79 18.45 17.88
CA GLN A 201 -20.98 18.73 19.06
C GLN A 201 -21.88 18.58 20.29
N GLY A 202 -21.74 17.46 21.01
CA GLY A 202 -22.29 17.32 22.36
C GLY A 202 -21.57 18.30 23.28
N ARG A 203 -22.26 19.38 23.65
CA ARG A 203 -21.82 20.36 24.65
C ARG A 203 -21.74 19.69 26.02
N SER A 204 -20.60 19.83 26.67
CA SER A 204 -20.41 19.50 28.09
C SER A 204 -21.21 20.48 28.96
N HIS A 205 -22.12 19.97 29.80
CA HIS A 205 -22.67 20.70 30.95
C HIS A 205 -21.98 20.21 32.24
N PRO A 206 -21.80 21.09 33.25
CA PRO A 206 -21.04 20.77 34.44
C PRO A 206 -21.84 19.96 35.47
N ALA A 207 -21.11 19.06 36.14
CA ALA A 207 -21.30 18.50 37.47
C ALA A 207 -22.73 18.32 38.03
N SER A 208 -23.12 17.06 38.23
CA SER A 208 -23.73 16.66 39.50
C SER A 208 -23.27 15.25 39.91
N ARG A 209 -22.91 15.13 41.20
CA ARG A 209 -22.49 13.90 41.87
C ARG A 209 -23.69 13.00 42.13
N ARG A 210 -23.52 11.69 41.89
CA ARG A 210 -23.99 10.52 42.67
C ARG A 210 -23.66 9.27 41.83
N SER A 211 -22.71 8.45 42.27
CA SER A 211 -22.91 7.27 43.12
C SER A 211 -23.24 6.01 42.31
N GLY A 212 -22.26 5.09 42.24
CA GLY A 212 -22.50 3.64 42.20
C GLY A 212 -22.34 2.92 40.85
N SER A 213 -21.66 1.77 40.91
CA SER A 213 -21.42 0.73 39.89
C SER A 213 -20.34 1.10 38.84
N THR A 214 -19.14 0.53 38.84
CA THR A 214 -18.74 -0.88 38.77
C THR A 214 -19.45 -1.63 37.64
N CYS A 215 -18.80 -1.73 36.49
CA CYS A 215 -18.84 -2.96 35.71
C CYS A 215 -17.61 -3.07 34.80
N CYS A 216 -16.65 -3.88 35.22
CA CYS A 216 -15.72 -4.57 34.34
C CYS A 216 -16.50 -5.66 33.59
N VAL A 217 -16.38 -5.73 32.26
CA VAL A 217 -16.66 -6.93 31.45
C VAL A 217 -15.67 -6.87 30.28
N VAL A 218 -14.51 -7.53 30.34
CA VAL A 218 -14.24 -8.96 30.11
C VAL A 218 -14.73 -9.47 28.74
N ALA A 219 -13.74 -10.00 28.02
CA ALA A 219 -13.77 -10.88 26.86
C ALA A 219 -15.08 -11.61 26.54
N CYS A 220 -15.39 -11.72 25.24
CA CYS A 220 -16.26 -12.78 24.72
C CYS A 220 -15.67 -13.36 23.42
N PRO A 221 -15.33 -14.67 23.38
CA PRO A 221 -14.79 -15.35 22.22
C PRO A 221 -15.91 -16.01 21.38
N CYS A 222 -16.00 -15.67 20.10
CA CYS A 222 -16.90 -16.38 19.17
C CYS A 222 -16.22 -17.62 18.59
N ARG A 223 -16.69 -18.81 19.00
CA ARG A 223 -16.42 -20.12 18.37
C ARG A 223 -17.40 -20.41 17.21
N PRO A 224 -17.09 -21.37 16.31
CA PRO A 224 -17.57 -21.41 14.92
C PRO A 224 -18.93 -22.09 14.74
N ARG A 225 -19.65 -21.68 13.69
CA ARG A 225 -20.93 -22.26 13.25
C ARG A 225 -20.67 -23.53 12.43
N ARG A 226 -21.18 -24.67 12.91
CA ARG A 226 -21.16 -25.97 12.22
C ARG A 226 -22.09 -25.99 11.00
N SER A 227 -21.64 -26.67 9.96
CA SER A 227 -22.37 -27.03 8.73
C SER A 227 -23.54 -27.99 9.02
N ARG A 228 -24.63 -27.83 8.27
CA ARG A 228 -25.71 -28.82 8.15
C ARG A 228 -25.54 -29.57 6.82
N SER A 229 -25.41 -30.88 6.90
CA SER A 229 -25.51 -31.79 5.75
C SER A 229 -26.98 -32.08 5.41
N PRO A 230 -27.33 -32.37 4.14
CA PRO A 230 -28.69 -32.78 3.75
C PRO A 230 -28.90 -34.29 3.95
N PRO A 231 -30.17 -34.76 4.07
CA PRO A 231 -30.48 -36.17 4.23
C PRO A 231 -30.49 -36.93 2.91
N GLY A 232 -29.99 -38.17 2.93
CA GLY A 232 -30.10 -39.13 1.84
C GLY A 232 -31.34 -40.01 1.95
N SER A 233 -31.85 -40.45 0.80
CA SER A 233 -32.68 -41.65 0.67
C SER A 233 -32.27 -42.38 -0.62
N GLY A 234 -32.06 -43.70 -0.52
CA GLY A 234 -31.95 -44.63 -1.68
C GLY A 234 -33.31 -44.80 -2.35
N ARG A 235 -33.49 -45.47 -3.49
CA ARG A 235 -32.81 -46.57 -4.19
C ARG A 235 -33.37 -46.59 -5.63
N SER A 236 -32.56 -46.98 -6.62
CA SER A 236 -32.83 -48.03 -7.64
C SER A 236 -32.08 -47.75 -8.94
N GLY A 237 -31.27 -48.73 -9.39
CA GLY A 237 -30.56 -48.73 -10.68
C GLY A 237 -31.49 -48.92 -11.90
N PRO A 238 -30.93 -49.11 -13.10
CA PRO A 238 -30.30 -50.41 -13.40
C PRO A 238 -28.94 -50.37 -14.12
N THR A 239 -28.22 -51.46 -13.83
CA THR A 239 -27.20 -52.20 -14.59
C THR A 239 -26.89 -51.81 -16.04
N TRP A 240 -25.60 -51.65 -16.34
CA TRP A 240 -24.98 -52.17 -17.56
C TRP A 240 -23.60 -52.78 -17.24
N ALA A 241 -23.48 -54.08 -17.50
CA ALA A 241 -22.22 -54.79 -17.70
C ALA A 241 -21.54 -54.23 -18.98
N GLY A 242 -20.23 -54.04 -19.10
CA GLY A 242 -19.14 -55.01 -18.95
C GLY A 242 -18.26 -54.93 -20.21
N ARG A 243 -16.99 -55.37 -20.11
CA ARG A 243 -15.87 -55.33 -21.09
C ARG A 243 -15.03 -54.04 -20.98
N GLY A 244 -13.74 -54.04 -20.62
CA GLY A 244 -12.74 -55.09 -20.58
C GLY A 244 -11.87 -55.08 -21.85
N GLY A 245 -10.61 -54.63 -21.72
CA GLY A 245 -9.53 -54.89 -22.66
C GLY A 245 -9.03 -53.68 -23.48
N GLY A 246 -7.85 -53.14 -23.16
CA GLY A 246 -6.94 -52.60 -24.17
C GLY A 246 -6.01 -53.71 -24.68
N PRO A 247 -4.86 -53.41 -25.33
CA PRO A 247 -4.53 -52.32 -26.25
C PRO A 247 -4.18 -52.91 -27.65
N TRP A 248 -4.38 -52.15 -28.74
CA TRP A 248 -3.83 -52.51 -30.06
C TRP A 248 -2.88 -51.43 -30.56
N SER A 249 -1.60 -51.82 -30.66
CA SER A 249 -0.58 -51.19 -31.47
C SER A 249 -0.55 -51.85 -32.84
N SER A 250 -0.56 -51.05 -33.91
CA SER A 250 -0.07 -51.47 -35.22
C SER A 250 0.48 -50.26 -35.97
N SER A 251 1.81 -50.28 -36.08
CA SER A 251 2.69 -49.74 -37.11
C SER A 251 2.05 -49.31 -38.45
N THR A 252 2.49 -48.15 -38.95
CA THR A 252 2.48 -47.76 -40.36
C THR A 252 3.84 -47.20 -40.75
N GLY A 253 4.43 -47.78 -41.81
CA GLY A 253 5.44 -47.25 -42.75
C GLY A 253 6.80 -46.84 -42.19
N SER A 254 7.94 -47.14 -42.81
CA SER A 254 8.27 -47.71 -44.13
C SER A 254 9.69 -48.26 -44.06
#